data_AF-A0A9P1IWN0-F1
#
_entry.id   AF-A0A9P1IWN0-F1
#
_cell.length_a   1.000
_cell.length_b   1.000
_cell.length_c   1.000
_cell.angle_alpha   90.00
_cell.angle_beta   90.00
_cell.angle_gamma   90.00
#
_symmetry.space_group_name_H-M   'P 1'
#
loop_
_entity.id
_entity.type
_entity.pdbx_description
1 polymer ?
#
loop_
_entity_poly.entity_id
_entity_poly.type
_entity_poly.pdbx_seq_one_letter_code
_entity_poly.pdbx_strand_id
1 'polypeptide(L)'
;MTKFKRFDLQGIRGLAILAVLGFHFFPDIFPNGFLGVDQPLITLLTGIVILSSTGDQYLLSNKTLVYTGDISYSLYLIHWPNLFLLETLRVLLLSILLIVANLLVLNRESISDHLKYTQTGGKFSMSLDNVEKQNREWDTNDIKNLAVKTCSQAVAKKYCNNTGLDPQNPYKILLIGNSWTKNHGNLFYQECKNKMNTMVIGSNTACEPFRLSKEWKCKQEDIDITEQQVQKMKPDYLFHLTRHISYGENFNESLSFENDEVYQKMWNQAKKLLKFVKKKMYLLNAIPTVKKNEIVKLVQYIRNNTDRVEIDKKIIDLRNYSGARARYAQLLKDCGEKCELIDYHDLFYRKDSKTFRFFDENGFEYLTKILHLSPLGLEKVRPIWKKICDHL
;
A
#
# COMPACT_ATOMS: atom_id res chain seq x y z
N MET A 1 14.60 25.56 -15.27
CA MET A 1 14.70 24.74 -14.04
C MET A 1 16.02 25.09 -13.35
N THR A 2 15.97 25.85 -12.26
CA THR A 2 17.14 26.16 -11.45
C THR A 2 17.55 24.90 -10.68
N LYS A 3 18.74 24.38 -10.96
CA LYS A 3 19.31 23.21 -10.29
C LYS A 3 19.59 23.61 -8.83
N PHE A 4 18.72 23.22 -7.90
CA PHE A 4 18.96 23.43 -6.47
C PHE A 4 20.26 22.72 -6.07
N LYS A 5 21.23 23.49 -5.57
CA LYS A 5 22.52 22.96 -5.12
C LYS A 5 22.26 22.12 -3.87
N ARG A 6 22.55 20.82 -3.95
CA ARG A 6 22.37 19.85 -2.86
C ARG A 6 23.39 20.12 -1.76
N PHE A 7 23.00 20.95 -0.79
CA PHE A 7 23.87 21.37 0.32
C PHE A 7 24.28 20.22 1.22
N ASP A 8 23.44 19.19 1.34
CA ASP A 8 23.75 17.90 1.95
C ASP A 8 24.97 17.23 1.30
N LEU A 9 25.01 17.19 -0.03
CA LEU A 9 26.13 16.59 -0.78
C LEU A 9 27.42 17.41 -0.65
N GLN A 10 27.31 18.73 -0.53
CA GLN A 10 28.46 19.62 -0.32
C GLN A 10 29.01 19.51 1.10
N GLY A 11 28.15 19.32 2.10
CA GLY A 11 28.56 19.06 3.49
C GLY A 11 29.39 17.78 3.61
N ILE A 12 28.96 16.69 2.94
CA ILE A 12 29.69 15.43 2.93
C ILE A 12 31.07 15.58 2.26
N ARG A 13 31.16 16.35 1.16
CA ARG A 13 32.43 16.65 0.49
C ARG A 13 33.38 17.44 1.38
N GLY A 14 32.86 18.43 2.10
CA GLY A 14 33.64 19.22 3.06
C GLY A 14 34.22 18.34 4.18
N LEU A 15 33.39 17.45 4.74
CA LEU A 15 33.84 16.48 5.75
C LEU A 15 34.92 15.53 5.22
N ALA A 16 34.77 15.03 3.99
CA ALA A 16 35.77 14.16 3.38
C ALA A 16 37.12 14.87 3.16
N ILE A 17 37.11 16.12 2.72
CA ILE A 17 38.33 16.93 2.54
C ILE A 17 38.99 17.22 3.89
N LEU A 18 38.22 17.61 4.90
CA LEU A 18 38.74 17.85 6.25
C LEU A 18 39.36 16.59 6.87
N ALA A 19 38.75 15.42 6.63
CA ALA A 19 39.34 14.15 7.06
C ALA A 19 40.70 13.91 6.39
N VAL A 20 40.81 14.09 5.07
CA VAL A 20 42.07 13.94 4.32
C VAL A 20 43.15 14.91 4.79
N LEU A 21 42.80 16.17 5.06
CA LEU A 21 43.73 17.15 5.62
C LEU A 21 44.15 16.76 7.05
N GLY A 22 43.22 16.26 7.87
CA GLY A 22 43.51 15.73 9.20
C GLY A 22 44.53 14.58 9.16
N PHE A 23 44.39 13.67 8.20
CA PHE A 23 45.35 12.57 7.97
C PHE A 23 46.76 13.06 7.60
N HIS A 24 46.92 14.24 7.01
CA HIS A 24 48.22 14.80 6.62
C HIS A 24 48.86 15.63 7.73
N PHE A 25 48.09 16.44 8.46
CA PHE A 25 48.62 17.40 9.43
C PHE A 25 48.79 16.81 10.84
N PHE A 26 48.20 15.65 11.14
CA PHE A 26 48.27 15.01 12.46
C PHE A 26 48.76 13.55 12.38
N PRO A 27 50.02 13.32 11.93
CA PRO A 27 50.57 11.98 11.71
C PRO A 27 50.68 11.13 12.99
N ASP A 28 50.81 11.76 14.16
CA ASP A 28 50.87 11.06 15.45
C ASP A 28 49.50 10.49 15.89
N ILE A 29 48.40 11.11 15.42
CA ILE A 29 47.02 10.70 15.73
C ILE A 29 46.51 9.71 14.66
N PHE A 30 46.98 9.86 13.42
CA PHE A 30 46.63 9.00 12.29
C PHE A 30 47.86 8.35 11.65
N PRO A 31 48.57 7.46 12.37
CA PRO A 31 49.66 6.70 11.77
C PRO A 31 49.07 5.87 10.62
N ASN A 32 49.58 6.06 9.39
CA ASN A 32 49.14 5.48 8.10
C ASN A 32 48.31 6.38 7.15
N GLY A 33 48.04 7.64 7.46
CA GLY A 33 47.28 8.56 6.59
C GLY A 33 47.85 8.78 5.17
N PHE A 34 49.16 8.56 5.00
CA PHE A 34 49.91 8.75 3.74
C PHE A 34 49.77 7.58 2.75
N LEU A 35 49.29 6.41 3.19
CA LEU A 35 49.26 5.20 2.34
C LEU A 35 48.41 5.39 1.07
N GLY A 36 47.32 6.16 1.11
CA GLY A 36 46.41 6.30 -0.03
C GLY A 36 46.84 7.26 -1.14
N VAL A 37 47.80 8.16 -0.89
CA VAL A 37 48.20 9.23 -1.83
C VAL A 37 49.62 9.03 -2.37
N ASP A 38 50.55 8.50 -1.56
CA ASP A 38 51.95 8.35 -1.94
C ASP A 38 52.24 7.03 -2.70
N GLN A 39 51.43 5.98 -2.45
CA GLN A 39 51.53 4.70 -3.14
C GLN A 39 51.48 4.80 -4.67
N PRO A 40 50.55 5.55 -5.31
CA PRO A 40 50.53 5.69 -6.76
C PRO A 40 51.79 6.37 -7.32
N LEU A 41 52.36 7.36 -6.59
CA LEU A 41 53.57 8.07 -7.03
C LEU A 41 54.80 7.15 -7.00
N ILE A 42 55.00 6.41 -5.91
CA ILE A 42 56.12 5.45 -5.79
C ILE A 42 55.97 4.29 -6.77
N THR A 43 54.75 3.82 -7.00
CA THR A 43 54.46 2.76 -8.00
C THR A 43 54.76 3.25 -9.42
N LEU A 44 54.41 4.49 -9.75
CA LEU A 44 54.72 5.10 -11.04
C LEU A 44 56.23 5.27 -11.24
N LEU A 45 56.95 5.78 -10.24
CA LEU A 45 58.41 5.92 -10.29
C LEU A 45 59.11 4.57 -10.47
N THR A 46 58.67 3.54 -9.77
CA THR A 46 59.19 2.17 -9.91
C THR A 46 58.92 1.63 -11.32
N GLY A 47 57.71 1.85 -11.85
CA GLY A 47 57.38 1.49 -13.23
C GLY A 47 58.24 2.22 -14.27
N ILE A 48 58.55 3.49 -14.06
CA ILE A 48 59.47 4.27 -14.91
C ILE A 48 60.89 3.69 -14.86
N VAL A 49 61.39 3.32 -13.68
CA VAL A 49 62.71 2.67 -13.52
C VAL A 49 62.77 1.32 -14.24
N ILE A 50 61.72 0.50 -14.14
CA ILE A 50 61.63 -0.80 -14.84
C ILE A 50 61.56 -0.60 -16.37
N LEU A 51 60.78 0.37 -16.85
CA LEU A 51 60.69 0.64 -18.29
C LEU A 51 62.00 1.20 -18.86
N SER A 52 62.72 2.00 -18.08
CA SER A 52 64.01 2.57 -18.48
C SER A 52 65.18 1.58 -18.37
N SER A 53 65.01 0.43 -17.70
CA SER A 53 66.04 -0.62 -17.61
C SER A 53 66.12 -1.56 -18.82
N THR A 54 65.41 -1.25 -19.91
CA THR A 54 65.36 -2.09 -21.12
C THR A 54 66.60 -1.99 -22.01
N GLY A 55 67.54 -1.07 -21.72
CA GLY A 55 68.74 -0.82 -22.52
C GLY A 55 70.10 -1.12 -21.85
N ASP A 56 70.24 -0.96 -20.53
CA ASP A 56 71.52 -1.14 -19.81
C ASP A 56 71.34 -1.89 -18.48
N GLN A 57 71.89 -3.11 -18.39
CA GLN A 57 71.62 -4.05 -17.28
C GLN A 57 72.65 -4.02 -16.14
N TYR A 58 73.70 -3.18 -16.19
CA TYR A 58 74.83 -3.27 -15.24
C TYR A 58 74.50 -2.87 -13.80
N LEU A 59 73.61 -1.89 -13.58
CA LEU A 59 73.27 -1.39 -12.24
C LEU A 59 72.29 -2.31 -11.49
N LEU A 60 71.31 -2.88 -12.19
CA LEU A 60 70.24 -3.70 -11.60
C LEU A 60 70.56 -5.20 -11.56
N SER A 61 71.60 -5.66 -12.27
CA SER A 61 72.06 -7.06 -12.27
C SER A 61 73.16 -7.36 -11.25
N ASN A 62 73.46 -6.42 -10.35
CA ASN A 62 74.44 -6.64 -9.30
C ASN A 62 73.91 -7.72 -8.33
N LYS A 63 74.63 -8.83 -8.19
CA LYS A 63 74.21 -9.99 -7.37
C LYS A 63 73.88 -9.62 -5.92
N THR A 64 74.58 -8.65 -5.34
CA THR A 64 74.31 -8.18 -3.98
C THR A 64 73.02 -7.39 -3.90
N LEU A 65 72.72 -6.58 -4.92
CA LEU A 65 71.49 -5.80 -5.00
C LEU A 65 70.27 -6.69 -5.24
N VAL A 66 70.41 -7.70 -6.10
CA VAL A 66 69.35 -8.71 -6.32
C VAL A 66 69.10 -9.53 -5.05
N TYR A 67 70.15 -10.02 -4.40
CA TYR A 67 70.02 -10.80 -3.16
C TYR A 67 69.36 -10.01 -2.02
N THR A 68 69.72 -8.74 -1.86
CA THR A 68 69.07 -7.85 -0.88
C THR A 68 67.61 -7.57 -1.25
N GLY A 69 67.32 -7.40 -2.55
CA GLY A 69 65.97 -7.33 -3.10
C GLY A 69 65.12 -8.56 -2.75
N ASP A 70 65.61 -9.77 -2.99
CA ASP A 70 64.89 -11.03 -2.74
C ASP A 70 64.55 -11.23 -1.26
N ILE A 71 65.47 -10.88 -0.36
CA ILE A 71 65.24 -10.90 1.09
C ILE A 71 64.19 -9.85 1.48
N SER A 72 64.34 -8.62 0.98
CA SER A 72 63.40 -7.53 1.27
C SER A 72 61.98 -7.84 0.79
N TYR A 73 61.84 -8.49 -0.37
CA TYR A 73 60.57 -8.90 -0.94
C TYR A 73 59.92 -10.03 -0.14
N SER A 74 60.71 -11.01 0.29
CA SER A 74 60.22 -12.11 1.13
C SER A 74 59.78 -11.64 2.52
N LEU A 75 60.55 -10.74 3.15
CA LEU A 75 60.17 -10.09 4.41
C LEU A 75 58.96 -9.16 4.24
N TYR A 76 58.82 -8.55 3.06
CA TYR A 76 57.67 -7.71 2.72
C TYR A 76 56.36 -8.51 2.66
N LEU A 77 56.39 -9.70 2.06
CA LEU A 77 55.21 -10.57 1.94
C LEU A 77 54.72 -11.13 3.29
N ILE A 78 55.60 -11.29 4.28
CA ILE A 78 55.24 -11.90 5.58
C ILE A 78 54.40 -10.97 6.47
N HIS A 79 54.62 -9.66 6.41
CA HIS A 79 53.91 -8.73 7.30
C HIS A 79 52.59 -8.20 6.71
N TRP A 80 52.42 -8.27 5.38
CA TRP A 80 51.25 -7.78 4.67
C TRP A 80 49.91 -8.44 5.08
N PRO A 81 49.82 -9.77 5.29
CA PRO A 81 48.57 -10.41 5.70
C PRO A 81 48.05 -9.89 7.04
N ASN A 82 48.94 -9.61 8.00
CA ASN A 82 48.55 -9.16 9.34
C ASN A 82 48.05 -7.71 9.35
N LEU A 83 48.73 -6.81 8.62
CA LEU A 83 48.29 -5.42 8.48
C LEU A 83 47.00 -5.32 7.67
N PHE A 84 46.89 -6.09 6.58
CA PHE A 84 45.70 -6.09 5.74
C PHE A 84 44.48 -6.65 6.48
N LEU A 85 44.62 -7.72 7.27
CA LEU A 85 43.51 -8.28 8.07
C LEU A 85 43.04 -7.31 9.16
N LEU A 86 43.97 -6.69 9.90
CA LEU A 86 43.62 -5.78 11.00
C LEU A 86 42.95 -4.50 10.50
N GLU A 87 43.45 -3.92 9.42
CA GLU A 87 42.87 -2.70 8.85
C GLU A 87 41.55 -2.98 8.10
N THR A 88 41.42 -4.12 7.41
CA THR A 88 40.12 -4.48 6.80
C THR A 88 39.05 -4.74 7.86
N LEU A 89 39.38 -5.35 8.99
CA LEU A 89 38.44 -5.52 10.11
C LEU A 89 38.01 -4.17 10.70
N ARG A 90 38.93 -3.22 10.86
CA ARG A 90 38.63 -1.86 11.35
C ARG A 90 37.70 -1.10 10.39
N VAL A 91 38.00 -1.13 9.09
CA VAL A 91 37.18 -0.49 8.05
C VAL A 91 35.79 -1.14 7.96
N LEU A 92 35.71 -2.46 8.08
CA LEU A 92 34.44 -3.19 8.07
C LEU A 92 33.58 -2.83 9.29
N LEU A 93 34.17 -2.80 10.49
CA LEU A 93 33.49 -2.39 11.72
C LEU A 93 32.99 -0.95 11.64
N LEU A 94 33.82 -0.03 11.15
CA LEU A 94 33.42 1.36 10.94
C LEU A 94 32.28 1.47 9.92
N SER A 95 32.33 0.71 8.82
CA SER A 95 31.29 0.69 7.80
C SER A 95 29.96 0.15 8.35
N ILE A 96 30.00 -0.94 9.13
CA ILE A 96 28.82 -1.49 9.80
C ILE A 96 28.24 -0.47 10.79
N LEU A 97 29.10 0.17 11.60
CA LEU A 97 28.67 1.18 12.57
C LEU A 97 28.02 2.38 11.88
N LEU A 98 28.58 2.86 10.76
CA LEU A 98 28.00 3.94 9.98
C LEU A 98 26.67 3.54 9.32
N ILE A 99 26.54 2.31 8.84
CA ILE A 99 25.27 1.78 8.30
C ILE A 99 24.22 1.73 9.41
N VAL A 100 24.57 1.18 10.58
CA VAL A 100 23.66 1.12 11.74
C VAL A 100 23.28 2.52 12.19
N ALA A 101 24.23 3.45 12.30
CA ALA A 101 23.95 4.85 12.63
C ALA A 101 23.01 5.50 11.61
N ASN A 102 23.22 5.29 10.31
CA ASN A 102 22.29 5.76 9.28
C ASN A 102 20.90 5.15 9.42
N LEU A 103 20.80 3.84 9.64
CA LEU A 103 19.51 3.16 9.85
C LEU A 103 18.79 3.69 11.10
N LEU A 104 19.52 3.97 12.18
CA LEU A 104 18.98 4.57 13.41
C LEU A 104 18.51 6.00 13.18
N VAL A 105 19.26 6.82 12.43
CA VAL A 105 18.86 8.19 12.08
C VAL A 105 17.62 8.18 11.18
N LEU A 106 17.61 7.34 10.14
CA LEU A 106 16.49 7.20 9.21
C LEU A 106 15.20 6.73 9.91
N ASN A 107 15.33 5.88 10.94
CA ASN A 107 14.20 5.36 11.70
C ASN A 107 14.01 6.05 13.06
N ARG A 108 14.69 7.17 13.33
CA ARG A 108 14.71 7.82 14.65
C ARG A 108 13.31 8.11 15.17
N GLU A 109 12.42 8.59 14.30
CA GLU A 109 11.04 8.93 14.66
C GLU A 109 10.22 7.68 14.99
N SER A 110 10.33 6.63 14.17
CA SER A 110 9.67 5.33 14.41
C SER A 110 10.13 4.67 15.71
N ILE A 111 11.44 4.68 15.98
CA ILE A 111 12.03 4.14 17.22
C ILE A 111 11.58 4.95 18.43
N SER A 112 11.58 6.29 18.33
CA SER A 112 11.06 7.17 19.39
C SER A 112 9.60 6.89 19.70
N ASP A 113 8.76 6.75 18.67
CA ASP A 113 7.33 6.49 18.85
C ASP A 113 7.07 5.10 19.45
N HIS A 114 7.85 4.09 19.05
CA HIS A 114 7.75 2.74 19.62
C HIS A 114 8.18 2.68 21.09
N LEU A 115 9.28 3.36 21.46
CA LEU A 115 9.73 3.44 22.85
C LEU A 115 8.70 4.17 23.74
N LYS A 116 8.09 5.24 23.24
CA LYS A 116 7.02 5.97 23.95
C LYS A 116 5.73 5.16 24.07
N TYR A 117 5.37 4.39 23.04
CA TYR A 117 4.23 3.46 23.07
C TYR A 117 4.41 2.40 24.17
N THR A 118 5.58 1.77 24.23
CA THR A 118 5.90 0.73 25.22
C THR A 118 5.93 1.30 26.65
N GLN A 119 6.50 2.50 26.84
CA GLN A 119 6.51 3.17 28.16
C GLN A 119 5.12 3.61 28.65
N THR A 120 4.19 3.90 27.75
CA THR A 120 2.83 4.36 28.10
C THR A 120 1.80 3.24 28.13
N GLY A 121 2.21 1.98 27.95
CA GLY A 121 1.29 0.84 27.93
C GLY A 121 0.27 0.91 26.78
N GLY A 122 0.68 1.46 25.64
CA GLY A 122 -0.16 1.59 24.45
C GLY A 122 -1.14 2.76 24.43
N LYS A 123 -0.97 3.75 25.32
CA LYS A 123 -1.77 4.99 25.35
C LYS A 123 -1.18 6.15 24.53
N PHE A 124 0.01 5.99 23.95
CA PHE A 124 0.65 7.05 23.15
C PHE A 124 0.00 7.17 21.76
N SER A 125 -0.61 8.34 21.51
CA SER A 125 -0.97 8.81 20.17
C SER A 125 0.28 8.89 19.30
N MET A 126 0.27 8.22 18.15
CA MET A 126 1.29 8.39 17.11
C MET A 126 1.42 9.88 16.75
N SER A 127 2.62 10.36 16.38
CA SER A 127 2.75 11.72 15.87
C SER A 127 1.78 11.95 14.71
N LEU A 128 1.13 13.12 14.65
CA LEU A 128 0.24 13.47 13.54
C LEU A 128 0.97 13.41 12.18
N ASP A 129 2.29 13.59 12.17
CA ASP A 129 3.11 13.42 10.95
C ASP A 129 3.12 11.97 10.44
N ASN A 130 3.18 11.00 11.37
CA ASN A 130 3.12 9.58 11.03
C ASN A 130 1.71 9.16 10.59
N VAL A 131 0.67 9.72 11.20
CA VAL A 131 -0.72 9.54 10.76
C VAL A 131 -0.91 10.07 9.33
N GLU A 132 -0.47 11.30 9.05
CA GLU A 132 -0.53 11.90 7.71
C GLU A 132 0.25 11.09 6.67
N LYS A 133 1.46 10.65 7.03
CA LYS A 133 2.27 9.78 6.18
C LYS A 133 1.54 8.48 5.85
N GLN A 134 0.94 7.83 6.85
CA GLN A 134 0.24 6.57 6.65
C GLN A 134 -1.02 6.73 5.79
N ASN A 135 -1.84 7.76 6.02
CA ASN A 135 -3.00 8.07 5.18
C ASN A 135 -2.55 8.31 3.72
N ARG A 136 -1.45 9.08 3.54
CA ARG A 136 -0.87 9.32 2.21
C ARG A 136 -0.35 8.04 1.55
N GLU A 137 0.23 7.12 2.31
CA GLU A 137 0.66 5.82 1.80
C GLU A 137 -0.52 4.96 1.34
N TRP A 138 -1.62 4.94 2.09
CA TRP A 138 -2.86 4.25 1.68
C TRP A 138 -3.44 4.87 0.41
N ASP A 139 -3.49 6.19 0.33
CA ASP A 139 -3.92 6.91 -0.87
C ASP A 139 -3.07 6.65 -2.11
N THR A 140 -1.75 6.53 -1.91
CA THR A 140 -0.79 6.31 -3.00
C THR A 140 -0.86 4.88 -3.51
N ASN A 141 -1.06 3.92 -2.60
CA ASN A 141 -1.11 2.50 -2.93
C ASN A 141 -2.53 1.96 -3.14
N ASP A 142 -3.56 2.81 -3.09
CA ASP A 142 -4.97 2.41 -3.15
C ASP A 142 -5.27 1.41 -4.29
N ILE A 143 -4.93 1.77 -5.52
CA ILE A 143 -5.17 0.90 -6.70
C ILE A 143 -4.38 -0.41 -6.60
N LYS A 144 -3.17 -0.39 -6.04
CA LYS A 144 -2.36 -1.60 -5.84
C LYS A 144 -3.01 -2.50 -4.77
N ASN A 145 -3.61 -1.90 -3.74
CA ASN A 145 -4.30 -2.62 -2.66
C ASN A 145 -5.59 -3.31 -3.11
N LEU A 146 -6.14 -2.97 -4.29
CA LEU A 146 -7.26 -3.69 -4.90
C LEU A 146 -6.87 -5.06 -5.48
N ALA A 147 -5.58 -5.39 -5.55
CA ALA A 147 -5.14 -6.70 -6.03
C ALA A 147 -5.58 -7.82 -5.06
N VAL A 148 -6.42 -8.72 -5.54
CA VAL A 148 -6.83 -9.92 -4.81
C VAL A 148 -5.82 -11.02 -5.10
N LYS A 149 -5.05 -11.45 -4.09
CA LYS A 149 -3.88 -12.34 -4.29
C LYS A 149 -4.24 -13.71 -4.86
N THR A 150 -5.43 -14.20 -4.53
CA THR A 150 -5.93 -15.53 -4.90
C THR A 150 -6.61 -15.56 -6.27
N CYS A 151 -6.95 -14.40 -6.82
CA CYS A 151 -7.60 -14.23 -8.12
C CYS A 151 -6.55 -14.35 -9.23
N SER A 152 -6.38 -15.55 -9.79
CA SER A 152 -5.28 -15.85 -10.73
C SER A 152 -5.75 -16.38 -12.08
N GLN A 153 -6.88 -17.09 -12.14
CA GLN A 153 -7.36 -17.72 -13.37
C GLN A 153 -8.43 -16.84 -14.01
N ALA A 154 -8.11 -16.19 -15.14
CA ALA A 154 -9.08 -15.41 -15.88
C ALA A 154 -10.20 -16.32 -16.44
N VAL A 155 -11.45 -16.02 -16.10
CA VAL A 155 -12.63 -16.77 -16.60
C VAL A 155 -13.42 -15.99 -17.64
N ALA A 156 -13.29 -14.66 -17.62
CA ALA A 156 -13.77 -13.71 -18.62
C ALA A 156 -13.03 -12.37 -18.43
N LYS A 157 -13.28 -11.41 -19.33
CA LYS A 157 -12.75 -10.04 -19.20
C LYS A 157 -13.18 -9.44 -17.87
N LYS A 158 -12.21 -9.03 -17.02
CA LYS A 158 -12.43 -8.48 -15.66
C LYS A 158 -12.96 -9.48 -14.61
N TYR A 159 -12.98 -10.78 -14.93
CA TYR A 159 -13.39 -11.85 -14.03
C TYR A 159 -12.28 -12.87 -13.82
N CYS A 160 -12.15 -13.37 -12.59
CA CYS A 160 -11.19 -14.39 -12.23
C CYS A 160 -11.77 -15.39 -11.22
N ASN A 161 -11.26 -16.62 -11.26
CA ASN A 161 -11.48 -17.61 -10.22
C ASN A 161 -10.38 -17.53 -9.17
N ASN A 162 -10.74 -17.80 -7.91
CA ASN A 162 -9.80 -17.83 -6.81
C ASN A 162 -9.22 -19.22 -6.57
N THR A 163 -7.97 -19.28 -6.14
CA THR A 163 -7.26 -20.53 -5.80
C THR A 163 -7.29 -20.83 -4.30
N GLY A 164 -6.89 -22.05 -3.91
CA GLY A 164 -6.75 -22.46 -2.51
C GLY A 164 -8.07 -22.70 -1.78
N LEU A 165 -9.12 -23.09 -2.52
CA LEU A 165 -10.42 -23.47 -1.97
C LEU A 165 -10.52 -24.99 -1.84
N ASP A 166 -11.21 -25.46 -0.80
CA ASP A 166 -11.46 -26.88 -0.58
C ASP A 166 -12.59 -27.37 -1.49
N PRO A 167 -12.35 -28.35 -2.39
CA PRO A 167 -13.39 -28.91 -3.25
C PRO A 167 -14.56 -29.56 -2.50
N GLN A 168 -14.38 -29.96 -1.23
CA GLN A 168 -15.43 -30.57 -0.41
C GLN A 168 -16.47 -29.56 0.08
N ASN A 169 -16.13 -28.27 0.11
CA ASN A 169 -17.07 -27.25 0.54
C ASN A 169 -18.27 -27.16 -0.42
N PRO A 170 -19.47 -26.84 0.06
CA PRO A 170 -20.68 -27.02 -0.74
C PRO A 170 -20.94 -25.87 -1.72
N TYR A 171 -20.47 -24.65 -1.44
CA TYR A 171 -21.02 -23.45 -2.09
C TYR A 171 -20.16 -22.92 -3.24
N LYS A 172 -20.86 -22.46 -4.28
CA LYS A 172 -20.34 -21.63 -5.36
C LYS A 172 -20.73 -20.17 -5.11
N ILE A 173 -19.75 -19.30 -4.97
CA ILE A 173 -19.97 -17.89 -4.65
C ILE A 173 -19.45 -16.99 -5.76
N LEU A 174 -20.27 -16.04 -6.20
CA LEU A 174 -19.91 -15.05 -7.20
C LEU A 174 -19.97 -13.64 -6.58
N LEU A 175 -18.91 -12.87 -6.72
CA LEU A 175 -18.83 -11.46 -6.33
C LEU A 175 -18.87 -10.61 -7.59
N ILE A 176 -19.79 -9.64 -7.66
CA ILE A 176 -19.94 -8.70 -8.78
C ILE A 176 -20.01 -7.26 -8.26
N GLY A 177 -19.60 -6.31 -9.10
CA GLY A 177 -19.73 -4.89 -8.79
C GLY A 177 -18.59 -4.07 -9.38
N ASN A 178 -18.33 -2.94 -8.72
CA ASN A 178 -17.28 -2.02 -9.12
C ASN A 178 -15.94 -2.32 -8.43
N SER A 179 -15.08 -1.31 -8.30
CA SER A 179 -13.78 -1.46 -7.63
C SER A 179 -13.91 -1.87 -6.15
N TRP A 180 -15.07 -1.64 -5.52
CA TRP A 180 -15.34 -2.12 -4.16
C TRP A 180 -15.38 -3.64 -4.04
N THR A 181 -15.76 -4.35 -5.11
CA THR A 181 -15.71 -5.81 -5.13
C THR A 181 -14.28 -6.32 -4.92
N LYS A 182 -13.30 -5.69 -5.56
CA LYS A 182 -11.88 -6.00 -5.37
C LYS A 182 -11.33 -5.50 -4.04
N ASN A 183 -11.74 -4.31 -3.60
CA ASN A 183 -11.38 -3.76 -2.29
C ASN A 183 -11.77 -4.72 -1.14
N HIS A 184 -12.93 -5.39 -1.26
CA HIS A 184 -13.39 -6.39 -0.29
C HIS A 184 -12.90 -7.81 -0.58
N GLY A 185 -12.31 -8.08 -1.75
CA GLY A 185 -12.06 -9.45 -2.22
C GLY A 185 -11.13 -10.26 -1.32
N ASN A 186 -10.04 -9.65 -0.83
CA ASN A 186 -9.13 -10.32 0.12
C ASN A 186 -9.81 -10.57 1.48
N LEU A 187 -10.54 -9.59 2.00
CA LEU A 187 -11.30 -9.70 3.25
C LEU A 187 -12.34 -10.83 3.16
N PHE A 188 -13.15 -10.82 2.10
CA PHE A 188 -14.13 -11.86 1.84
C PHE A 188 -13.48 -13.24 1.78
N TYR A 189 -12.40 -13.40 1.01
CA TYR A 189 -11.70 -14.67 0.90
C TYR A 189 -11.20 -15.16 2.26
N GLN A 190 -10.60 -14.28 3.07
CA GLN A 190 -10.10 -14.64 4.40
C GLN A 190 -11.20 -15.16 5.33
N GLU A 191 -12.37 -14.52 5.34
CA GLU A 191 -13.46 -14.89 6.24
C GLU A 191 -14.31 -16.06 5.70
N CYS A 192 -14.52 -16.16 4.39
CA CYS A 192 -15.49 -17.09 3.79
C CYS A 192 -14.86 -18.33 3.11
N LYS A 193 -13.53 -18.44 2.95
CA LYS A 193 -12.92 -19.55 2.15
C LYS A 193 -13.33 -20.97 2.58
N ASN A 194 -13.59 -21.18 3.87
CA ASN A 194 -13.97 -22.48 4.41
C ASN A 194 -15.44 -22.87 4.14
N LYS A 195 -16.19 -22.02 3.44
CA LYS A 195 -17.61 -22.24 3.12
C LYS A 195 -17.84 -22.59 1.65
N MET A 196 -16.84 -22.38 0.79
CA MET A 196 -17.02 -22.44 -0.66
C MET A 196 -15.94 -23.29 -1.35
N ASN A 197 -16.35 -24.00 -2.41
CA ASN A 197 -15.43 -24.70 -3.31
C ASN A 197 -15.05 -23.84 -4.52
N THR A 198 -15.87 -22.84 -4.86
CA THR A 198 -15.69 -21.98 -6.02
C THR A 198 -15.97 -20.55 -5.62
N MET A 199 -15.04 -19.65 -5.93
CA MET A 199 -15.21 -18.22 -5.76
C MET A 199 -14.76 -17.50 -7.02
N VAL A 200 -15.71 -16.84 -7.68
CA VAL A 200 -15.41 -15.99 -8.84
C VAL A 200 -15.60 -14.53 -8.45
N ILE A 201 -14.66 -13.68 -8.85
CA ILE A 201 -14.72 -12.23 -8.64
C ILE A 201 -14.79 -11.54 -10.00
N GLY A 202 -15.86 -10.77 -10.22
CA GLY A 202 -16.02 -9.83 -11.30
C GLY A 202 -15.98 -8.40 -10.79
N SER A 203 -15.06 -7.58 -11.28
CA SER A 203 -14.96 -6.19 -10.83
C SER A 203 -14.70 -5.27 -12.01
N ASN A 204 -15.65 -4.36 -12.24
CA ASN A 204 -15.54 -3.34 -13.26
C ASN A 204 -15.48 -1.93 -12.64
N THR A 205 -14.29 -1.33 -12.62
CA THR A 205 -14.06 -0.02 -12.03
C THR A 205 -15.07 1.01 -12.51
N ALA A 206 -15.78 1.63 -11.57
CA ALA A 206 -16.76 2.67 -11.85
C ALA A 206 -17.95 2.23 -12.74
N CYS A 207 -18.33 0.95 -12.67
CA CYS A 207 -19.52 0.42 -13.36
C CYS A 207 -20.37 -0.37 -12.37
N GLU A 208 -21.67 -0.05 -12.32
CA GLU A 208 -22.60 -0.67 -11.38
C GLU A 208 -23.46 -1.71 -12.13
N PRO A 209 -23.48 -2.99 -11.72
CA PRO A 209 -23.99 -4.08 -12.56
C PRO A 209 -25.52 -4.07 -12.74
N PHE A 210 -26.28 -3.36 -11.92
CA PHE A 210 -27.73 -3.22 -12.10
C PHE A 210 -28.16 -2.09 -13.04
N ARG A 211 -27.25 -1.19 -13.45
CA ARG A 211 -27.56 -0.11 -14.40
C ARG A 211 -26.29 0.47 -14.99
N LEU A 212 -26.31 0.78 -16.29
CA LEU A 212 -25.25 1.56 -16.92
C LEU A 212 -25.08 2.92 -16.24
N SER A 213 -23.96 3.09 -15.54
CA SER A 213 -23.50 4.40 -15.09
C SER A 213 -22.99 5.20 -16.29
N LYS A 214 -23.26 6.51 -16.32
CA LYS A 214 -22.77 7.42 -17.39
C LYS A 214 -21.26 7.65 -17.35
N GLU A 215 -20.54 7.09 -16.37
CA GLU A 215 -19.08 7.19 -16.29
C GLU A 215 -18.38 6.46 -17.45
N TRP A 216 -17.28 7.04 -17.95
CA TRP A 216 -16.50 6.65 -19.13
C TRP A 216 -15.97 5.20 -19.19
N LYS A 217 -16.25 4.38 -18.16
CA LYS A 217 -15.72 3.03 -18.01
C LYS A 217 -16.75 1.91 -18.12
N CYS A 218 -18.04 2.22 -18.01
CA CYS A 218 -19.09 1.20 -17.98
C CYS A 218 -19.73 1.05 -19.36
N LYS A 219 -19.51 -0.10 -20.01
CA LYS A 219 -20.10 -0.42 -21.32
C LYS A 219 -21.20 -1.46 -21.15
N GLN A 220 -22.13 -1.53 -22.10
CA GLN A 220 -23.17 -2.57 -22.14
C GLN A 220 -22.55 -3.98 -22.12
N GLU A 221 -21.44 -4.18 -22.84
CA GLU A 221 -20.64 -5.41 -22.82
C GLU A 221 -20.29 -5.87 -21.39
N ASP A 222 -20.01 -4.96 -20.45
CA ASP A 222 -19.66 -5.31 -19.08
C ASP A 222 -20.86 -5.84 -18.29
N ILE A 223 -22.06 -5.32 -18.55
CA ILE A 223 -23.31 -5.84 -17.98
C ILE A 223 -23.62 -7.21 -18.59
N ASP A 224 -23.46 -7.35 -19.91
CA ASP A 224 -23.72 -8.61 -20.62
C ASP A 224 -22.80 -9.73 -20.12
N ILE A 225 -21.50 -9.45 -19.92
CA ILE A 225 -20.56 -10.40 -19.32
C ILE A 225 -21.01 -10.80 -17.92
N THR A 226 -21.51 -9.85 -17.12
CA THR A 226 -22.02 -10.12 -15.77
C THR A 226 -23.22 -11.08 -15.80
N GLU A 227 -24.18 -10.84 -16.69
CA GLU A 227 -25.32 -11.75 -16.92
C GLU A 227 -24.83 -13.15 -17.30
N GLN A 228 -23.90 -13.24 -18.26
CA GLN A 228 -23.34 -14.51 -18.73
C GLN A 228 -22.63 -15.28 -17.61
N GLN A 229 -21.84 -14.62 -16.76
CA GLN A 229 -21.14 -15.29 -15.65
C GLN A 229 -22.12 -15.81 -14.60
N VAL A 230 -23.15 -15.04 -14.26
CA VAL A 230 -24.21 -15.48 -13.33
C VAL A 230 -24.97 -16.67 -13.91
N GLN A 231 -25.35 -16.62 -15.20
CA GLN A 231 -26.06 -17.71 -15.88
C GLN A 231 -25.21 -18.99 -16.00
N LYS A 232 -23.92 -18.85 -16.32
CA LYS A 232 -22.98 -19.97 -16.46
C LYS A 232 -22.68 -20.62 -15.11
N MET A 233 -22.43 -19.81 -14.09
CA MET A 233 -22.00 -20.31 -12.77
C MET A 233 -23.18 -20.85 -11.95
N LYS A 234 -24.37 -20.25 -12.09
CA LYS A 234 -25.56 -20.51 -11.25
C LYS A 234 -25.18 -20.54 -9.76
N PRO A 235 -24.66 -19.43 -9.21
CA PRO A 235 -24.07 -19.41 -7.88
C PRO A 235 -25.11 -19.73 -6.80
N ASP A 236 -24.65 -20.33 -5.71
CA ASP A 236 -25.46 -20.49 -4.50
C ASP A 236 -25.71 -19.12 -3.88
N TYR A 237 -24.66 -18.32 -3.76
CA TYR A 237 -24.71 -16.95 -3.25
C TYR A 237 -24.11 -15.95 -4.24
N LEU A 238 -24.83 -14.87 -4.51
CA LEU A 238 -24.35 -13.74 -5.31
C LEU A 238 -24.12 -12.53 -4.41
N PHE A 239 -22.94 -11.93 -4.45
CA PHE A 239 -22.62 -10.72 -3.70
C PHE A 239 -22.49 -9.54 -4.66
N HIS A 240 -23.40 -8.57 -4.52
CA HIS A 240 -23.37 -7.29 -5.22
C HIS A 240 -22.64 -6.25 -4.37
N LEU A 241 -21.35 -6.05 -4.65
CA LEU A 241 -20.44 -5.21 -3.87
C LEU A 241 -20.04 -3.97 -4.66
N THR A 242 -20.88 -2.94 -4.57
CA THR A 242 -20.76 -1.71 -5.32
C THR A 242 -20.81 -0.53 -4.36
N ARG A 243 -19.82 0.37 -4.44
CA ARG A 243 -20.04 1.73 -3.94
C ARG A 243 -21.01 2.43 -4.87
N HIS A 244 -22.12 2.93 -4.32
CA HIS A 244 -23.09 3.67 -5.10
C HIS A 244 -22.43 4.86 -5.83
N ILE A 245 -22.76 5.02 -7.11
CA ILE A 245 -22.34 6.12 -7.98
C ILE A 245 -23.58 6.79 -8.54
N SER A 246 -24.34 6.05 -9.36
CA SER A 246 -25.51 6.54 -10.08
C SER A 246 -26.83 6.12 -9.44
N TYR A 247 -26.79 5.14 -8.53
CA TYR A 247 -27.99 4.59 -7.91
C TYR A 247 -28.78 5.58 -7.06
N GLY A 248 -28.21 6.72 -6.65
CA GLY A 248 -28.94 7.76 -5.95
C GLY A 248 -29.21 9.02 -6.77
N GLU A 249 -28.84 9.05 -8.05
CA GLU A 249 -29.05 10.22 -8.92
C GLU A 249 -30.54 10.49 -9.13
N ASN A 250 -30.90 11.78 -9.18
CA ASN A 250 -32.24 12.27 -9.48
C ASN A 250 -33.35 11.62 -8.63
N PHE A 251 -33.03 11.26 -7.37
CA PHE A 251 -34.03 10.69 -6.49
C PHE A 251 -35.06 11.74 -6.07
N ASN A 252 -36.33 11.39 -6.16
CA ASN A 252 -37.46 12.21 -5.78
C ASN A 252 -38.34 11.42 -4.81
N GLU A 253 -38.40 11.86 -3.55
CA GLU A 253 -39.16 11.20 -2.49
C GLU A 253 -40.67 11.15 -2.77
N SER A 254 -41.19 12.08 -3.57
CA SER A 254 -42.61 12.14 -3.92
C SER A 254 -43.00 11.18 -5.05
N LEU A 255 -42.04 10.58 -5.75
CA LEU A 255 -42.28 9.69 -6.88
C LEU A 255 -42.41 8.25 -6.40
N SER A 256 -43.42 7.52 -6.89
CA SER A 256 -43.52 6.09 -6.61
C SER A 256 -42.40 5.31 -7.30
N PHE A 257 -41.98 4.18 -6.72
CA PHE A 257 -40.91 3.38 -7.29
C PHE A 257 -41.27 2.75 -8.64
N GLU A 258 -42.57 2.57 -8.98
CA GLU A 258 -42.98 2.16 -10.33
C GLU A 258 -42.57 3.18 -11.39
N ASN A 259 -42.53 4.46 -11.01
CA ASN A 259 -42.20 5.58 -11.90
C ASN A 259 -40.73 6.03 -11.78
N ASP A 260 -39.96 5.48 -10.83
CA ASP A 260 -38.53 5.77 -10.69
C ASP A 260 -37.72 5.00 -11.75
N GLU A 261 -37.30 5.69 -12.81
CA GLU A 261 -36.54 5.11 -13.93
C GLU A 261 -35.21 4.45 -13.49
N VAL A 262 -34.55 4.97 -12.46
CA VAL A 262 -33.32 4.38 -11.92
C VAL A 262 -33.64 3.08 -11.22
N TYR A 263 -34.66 3.08 -10.37
CA TYR A 263 -35.12 1.89 -9.70
C TYR A 263 -35.58 0.81 -10.69
N GLN A 264 -36.40 1.16 -11.69
CA GLN A 264 -36.88 0.20 -12.68
C GLN A 264 -35.73 -0.47 -13.44
N LYS A 265 -34.69 0.28 -13.82
CA LYS A 265 -33.48 -0.30 -14.42
C LYS A 265 -32.75 -1.23 -13.46
N MET A 266 -32.56 -0.80 -12.21
CA MET A 266 -31.92 -1.61 -11.16
C MET A 266 -32.66 -2.93 -10.93
N TRP A 267 -33.98 -2.86 -10.75
CA TRP A 267 -34.82 -4.02 -10.46
C TRP A 267 -34.90 -4.97 -11.64
N ASN A 268 -35.11 -4.47 -12.86
CA ASN A 268 -35.15 -5.32 -14.05
C ASN A 268 -33.86 -6.12 -14.21
N GLN A 269 -32.71 -5.49 -13.96
CA GLN A 269 -31.43 -6.15 -14.04
C GLN A 269 -31.20 -7.14 -12.88
N ALA A 270 -31.46 -6.75 -11.64
CA ALA A 270 -31.36 -7.64 -10.47
C ALA A 270 -32.25 -8.87 -10.62
N LYS A 271 -33.50 -8.68 -11.08
CA LYS A 271 -34.48 -9.75 -11.35
C LYS A 271 -33.99 -10.75 -12.39
N LYS A 272 -33.28 -10.32 -13.44
CA LYS A 272 -32.67 -11.25 -14.41
C LYS A 272 -31.62 -12.12 -13.75
N LEU A 273 -30.74 -11.53 -12.94
CA LEU A 273 -29.65 -12.25 -12.27
C LEU A 273 -30.20 -13.23 -11.21
N LEU A 274 -31.21 -12.81 -10.45
CA LEU A 274 -31.86 -13.61 -9.40
C LEU A 274 -32.37 -14.97 -9.89
N LYS A 275 -32.78 -15.08 -11.17
CA LYS A 275 -33.26 -16.33 -11.78
C LYS A 275 -32.23 -17.47 -11.69
N PHE A 276 -30.94 -17.14 -11.63
CA PHE A 276 -29.85 -18.13 -11.59
C PHE A 276 -29.20 -18.26 -10.21
N VAL A 277 -29.62 -17.46 -9.22
CA VAL A 277 -29.10 -17.50 -7.84
C VAL A 277 -29.89 -18.52 -7.03
N LYS A 278 -29.23 -19.60 -6.61
CA LYS A 278 -29.91 -20.74 -5.98
C LYS A 278 -30.40 -20.43 -4.57
N LYS A 279 -29.56 -19.80 -3.74
CA LYS A 279 -29.92 -19.44 -2.36
C LYS A 279 -30.26 -17.96 -2.28
N LYS A 280 -29.28 -17.08 -2.10
CA LYS A 280 -29.50 -15.68 -1.71
C LYS A 280 -28.57 -14.70 -2.44
N MET A 281 -29.04 -13.49 -2.69
CA MET A 281 -28.26 -12.37 -3.19
C MET A 281 -27.99 -11.36 -2.06
N TYR A 282 -26.74 -11.11 -1.75
CA TYR A 282 -26.33 -10.10 -0.79
C TYR A 282 -26.07 -8.77 -1.50
N LEU A 283 -26.66 -7.70 -0.99
CA LEU A 283 -26.59 -6.36 -1.57
C LEU A 283 -25.85 -5.43 -0.60
N LEU A 284 -24.66 -4.95 -1.00
CA LEU A 284 -23.99 -3.91 -0.21
C LEU A 284 -24.81 -2.62 -0.27
N ASN A 285 -25.31 -2.19 0.89
CA ASN A 285 -26.09 -0.98 1.02
C ASN A 285 -25.20 0.26 0.85
N ALA A 286 -25.81 1.39 0.49
CA ALA A 286 -25.08 2.65 0.37
C ALA A 286 -24.62 3.16 1.74
N ILE A 287 -23.36 3.60 1.78
CA ILE A 287 -22.77 4.46 2.82
C ILE A 287 -22.46 5.84 2.22
N PRO A 288 -22.36 6.92 3.00
CA PRO A 288 -21.95 8.21 2.46
C PRO A 288 -20.55 8.18 1.86
N THR A 289 -20.24 9.20 1.06
CA THR A 289 -18.90 9.41 0.52
C THR A 289 -18.18 10.54 1.23
N VAL A 290 -16.95 10.83 0.83
CA VAL A 290 -16.15 11.93 1.37
C VAL A 290 -15.72 12.88 0.26
N LYS A 291 -15.64 14.17 0.56
CA LYS A 291 -15.13 15.19 -0.36
C LYS A 291 -13.62 15.04 -0.45
N LYS A 292 -13.14 14.64 -1.64
CA LYS A 292 -11.72 14.42 -1.93
C LYS A 292 -10.78 15.56 -1.49
N ASN A 293 -11.21 16.81 -1.66
CA ASN A 293 -10.38 17.97 -1.31
C ASN A 293 -10.35 18.26 0.20
N GLU A 294 -11.30 17.72 0.95
CA GLU A 294 -11.42 17.95 2.39
C GLU A 294 -10.83 16.80 3.19
N ILE A 295 -10.98 15.55 2.74
CA ILE A 295 -10.41 14.38 3.43
C ILE A 295 -8.88 14.47 3.53
N VAL A 296 -8.20 14.95 2.48
CA VAL A 296 -6.74 15.14 2.48
C VAL A 296 -6.25 16.22 3.47
N LYS A 297 -7.15 17.05 4.00
CA LYS A 297 -6.86 18.07 5.02
C LYS A 297 -7.19 17.60 6.43
N LEU A 298 -7.65 16.36 6.61
CA LEU A 298 -8.10 15.83 7.90
C LEU A 298 -7.06 16.07 9.00
N VAL A 299 -5.81 15.66 8.77
CA VAL A 299 -4.74 15.80 9.77
C VAL A 299 -4.44 17.27 10.05
N GLN A 300 -4.54 18.15 9.05
CA GLN A 300 -4.43 19.60 9.26
C GLN A 300 -5.54 20.15 10.16
N TYR A 301 -6.78 19.70 9.98
CA TYR A 301 -7.89 20.10 10.85
C TYR A 301 -7.68 19.65 12.29
N ILE A 302 -7.16 18.43 12.49
CA ILE A 302 -6.81 17.89 13.81
C ILE A 302 -5.66 18.71 14.43
N ARG A 303 -4.61 19.03 13.67
CA ARG A 303 -3.50 19.90 14.14
C ARG A 303 -4.01 21.27 14.61
N ASN A 304 -5.03 21.80 13.94
CA ASN A 304 -5.65 23.08 14.28
C ASN A 304 -6.70 22.97 15.41
N ASN A 305 -6.81 21.83 16.10
CA ASN A 305 -7.82 21.56 17.13
C ASN A 305 -9.26 21.82 16.66
N THR A 306 -9.54 21.57 15.39
CA THR A 306 -10.92 21.69 14.86
C THR A 306 -11.80 20.64 15.51
N ASP A 307 -12.99 21.04 15.94
CA ASP A 307 -13.96 20.10 16.50
C ASP A 307 -14.29 18.97 15.51
N ARG A 308 -14.37 17.73 16.03
CA ARG A 308 -14.55 16.54 15.18
C ARG A 308 -15.87 16.55 14.42
N VAL A 309 -16.94 17.07 15.01
CA VAL A 309 -18.25 17.17 14.35
C VAL A 309 -18.19 18.20 13.22
N GLU A 310 -17.44 19.28 13.39
CA GLU A 310 -17.17 20.24 12.32
C GLU A 310 -16.31 19.64 11.20
N ILE A 311 -15.32 18.79 11.53
CA ILE A 311 -14.57 18.02 10.55
C ILE A 311 -15.50 17.09 9.76
N ASP A 312 -16.36 16.34 10.45
CA ASP A 312 -17.34 15.45 9.84
C ASP A 312 -18.20 16.23 8.81
N LYS A 313 -18.77 17.37 9.19
CA LYS A 313 -19.58 18.22 8.27
C LYS A 313 -18.81 18.72 7.04
N LYS A 314 -17.51 19.00 7.18
CA LYS A 314 -16.65 19.41 6.06
C LYS A 314 -16.40 18.27 5.10
N ILE A 315 -16.02 17.10 5.63
CA ILE A 315 -15.54 15.95 4.87
C ILE A 315 -16.69 15.13 4.27
N ILE A 316 -17.79 14.93 5.00
CA ILE A 316 -18.87 14.05 4.56
C ILE A 316 -19.60 14.63 3.34
N ASP A 317 -19.91 13.74 2.40
CA ASP A 317 -20.70 14.01 1.22
C ASP A 317 -21.91 13.05 1.17
N LEU A 318 -23.09 13.62 1.40
CA LEU A 318 -24.38 12.92 1.40
C LEU A 318 -25.08 12.95 0.04
N ARG A 319 -24.45 13.49 -1.01
CA ARG A 319 -25.04 13.47 -2.37
C ARG A 319 -25.34 12.04 -2.76
N ASN A 320 -26.53 11.82 -3.32
CA ASN A 320 -27.04 10.52 -3.77
C ASN A 320 -27.17 9.45 -2.66
N TYR A 321 -26.81 9.75 -1.40
CA TYR A 321 -26.82 8.76 -0.32
C TYR A 321 -28.22 8.28 0.04
N SER A 322 -29.13 9.22 0.34
CA SER A 322 -30.51 8.91 0.76
C SER A 322 -31.27 8.18 -0.35
N GLY A 323 -31.17 8.67 -1.58
CA GLY A 323 -31.81 8.06 -2.75
C GLY A 323 -31.31 6.66 -3.05
N ALA A 324 -30.00 6.43 -2.96
CA ALA A 324 -29.45 5.09 -3.13
C ALA A 324 -29.97 4.13 -2.05
N ARG A 325 -30.02 4.55 -0.78
CA ARG A 325 -30.57 3.73 0.31
C ARG A 325 -32.06 3.45 0.14
N ALA A 326 -32.85 4.43 -0.29
CA ALA A 326 -34.27 4.25 -0.55
C ALA A 326 -34.50 3.18 -1.63
N ARG A 327 -33.73 3.22 -2.72
CA ARG A 327 -33.79 2.23 -3.81
C ARG A 327 -33.28 0.86 -3.38
N TYR A 328 -32.24 0.76 -2.55
CA TYR A 328 -31.82 -0.52 -1.96
C TYR A 328 -32.87 -1.11 -1.03
N ALA A 329 -33.53 -0.28 -0.22
CA ALA A 329 -34.63 -0.70 0.64
C ALA A 329 -35.81 -1.24 -0.19
N GLN A 330 -36.12 -0.58 -1.32
CA GLN A 330 -37.14 -1.09 -2.24
C GLN A 330 -36.71 -2.39 -2.93
N LEU A 331 -35.46 -2.52 -3.37
CA LEU A 331 -34.92 -3.77 -3.93
C LEU A 331 -35.05 -4.92 -2.93
N LEU A 332 -34.79 -4.68 -1.64
CA LEU A 332 -34.93 -5.70 -0.61
C LEU A 332 -36.40 -6.14 -0.46
N LYS A 333 -37.36 -5.20 -0.51
CA LYS A 333 -38.79 -5.51 -0.47
C LYS A 333 -39.21 -6.36 -1.68
N ASP A 334 -38.83 -5.94 -2.89
CA ASP A 334 -39.25 -6.61 -4.13
C ASP A 334 -38.58 -7.97 -4.32
N CYS A 335 -37.35 -8.14 -3.81
CA CYS A 335 -36.63 -9.40 -3.83
C CYS A 335 -37.10 -10.38 -2.73
N GLY A 336 -37.66 -9.88 -1.63
CA GLY A 336 -38.09 -10.68 -0.49
C GLY A 336 -36.95 -11.48 0.14
N GLU A 337 -37.25 -12.71 0.58
CA GLU A 337 -36.30 -13.60 1.28
C GLU A 337 -35.06 -14.00 0.45
N LYS A 338 -35.12 -13.78 -0.88
CA LYS A 338 -34.00 -14.02 -1.79
C LYS A 338 -32.89 -13.00 -1.67
N CYS A 339 -33.10 -11.85 -1.02
CA CYS A 339 -32.08 -10.83 -0.84
C CYS A 339 -31.81 -10.50 0.63
N GLU A 340 -30.59 -10.03 0.89
CA GLU A 340 -30.19 -9.53 2.20
C GLU A 340 -29.23 -8.35 2.05
N LEU A 341 -29.37 -7.33 2.90
CA LEU A 341 -28.49 -6.18 2.87
C LEU A 341 -27.24 -6.42 3.72
N ILE A 342 -26.09 -6.04 3.17
CA ILE A 342 -24.87 -5.80 3.93
C ILE A 342 -24.84 -4.31 4.25
N ASP A 343 -25.01 -3.92 5.51
CA ASP A 343 -25.11 -2.52 5.89
C ASP A 343 -24.02 -2.10 6.86
N TYR A 344 -23.27 -1.05 6.50
CA TYR A 344 -22.22 -0.47 7.35
C TYR A 344 -22.68 0.81 8.05
N HIS A 345 -23.95 1.22 7.91
CA HIS A 345 -24.47 2.48 8.46
C HIS A 345 -24.10 2.67 9.93
N ASP A 346 -24.44 1.70 10.79
CA ASP A 346 -24.22 1.79 12.24
C ASP A 346 -22.74 1.81 12.65
N LEU A 347 -21.82 1.35 11.78
CA LEU A 347 -20.40 1.38 12.06
C LEU A 347 -19.80 2.78 11.94
N PHE A 348 -20.36 3.60 11.05
CA PHE A 348 -19.84 4.93 10.72
C PHE A 348 -20.74 6.06 11.19
N TYR A 349 -22.02 5.79 11.49
CA TYR A 349 -22.96 6.78 11.98
C TYR A 349 -22.82 7.02 13.49
N ARG A 350 -22.72 8.29 13.88
CA ARG A 350 -22.61 8.75 15.25
C ARG A 350 -23.96 9.29 15.72
N LYS A 351 -24.63 8.54 16.60
CA LYS A 351 -25.97 8.88 17.11
C LYS A 351 -25.99 10.17 17.94
N ASP A 352 -24.91 10.43 18.66
CA ASP A 352 -24.67 11.60 19.50
C ASP A 352 -24.59 12.89 18.67
N SER A 353 -23.78 12.89 17.62
CA SER A 353 -23.53 14.06 16.78
C SER A 353 -24.38 14.09 15.50
N LYS A 354 -25.20 13.07 15.25
CA LYS A 354 -26.05 12.90 14.06
C LYS A 354 -25.29 13.05 12.73
N THR A 355 -24.03 12.63 12.70
CA THR A 355 -23.17 12.69 11.52
C THR A 355 -22.47 11.36 11.26
N PHE A 356 -21.79 11.24 10.14
CA PHE A 356 -20.92 10.11 9.84
C PHE A 356 -19.46 10.47 10.13
N ARG A 357 -18.69 9.49 10.58
CA ARG A 357 -17.25 9.65 10.83
C ARG A 357 -16.46 8.58 10.08
N PHE A 358 -15.59 9.04 9.18
CA PHE A 358 -14.69 8.17 8.38
C PHE A 358 -13.22 8.27 8.80
N PHE A 359 -12.95 8.56 10.06
CA PHE A 359 -11.61 8.52 10.65
C PHE A 359 -11.66 8.09 12.12
N ASP A 360 -10.55 7.55 12.62
CA ASP A 360 -10.46 7.10 14.02
C ASP A 360 -10.11 8.23 15.00
N GLU A 361 -9.92 7.89 16.27
CA GLU A 361 -9.54 8.85 17.29
C GLU A 361 -8.13 9.44 17.09
N ASN A 362 -7.26 8.78 16.32
CA ASN A 362 -5.91 9.27 16.02
C ASN A 362 -5.83 10.06 14.70
N GLY A 363 -6.88 10.04 13.88
CA GLY A 363 -6.93 10.68 12.56
C GLY A 363 -6.60 9.76 11.38
N PHE A 364 -6.54 8.45 11.59
CA PHE A 364 -6.42 7.49 10.49
C PHE A 364 -7.72 7.41 9.72
N GLU A 365 -7.62 7.50 8.39
CA GLU A 365 -8.76 7.52 7.50
C GLU A 365 -9.30 6.11 7.24
N TYR A 366 -10.62 5.92 7.35
CA TYR A 366 -11.28 4.68 6.93
C TYR A 366 -11.56 4.65 5.42
N LEU A 367 -11.59 5.81 4.76
CA LEU A 367 -11.75 5.94 3.31
C LEU A 367 -10.56 6.68 2.70
N THR A 368 -10.04 6.18 1.59
CA THR A 368 -9.01 6.86 0.81
C THR A 368 -9.60 8.02 0.01
N LYS A 369 -8.75 8.91 -0.52
CA LYS A 369 -9.14 10.04 -1.38
C LYS A 369 -9.88 9.65 -2.67
N ILE A 370 -9.77 8.38 -3.09
CA ILE A 370 -10.50 7.84 -4.25
C ILE A 370 -11.66 6.93 -3.87
N LEU A 371 -12.11 7.02 -2.61
CA LEU A 371 -13.36 6.47 -2.10
C LEU A 371 -13.37 4.94 -1.99
N HIS A 372 -12.24 4.29 -1.68
CA HIS A 372 -12.20 2.90 -1.23
C HIS A 372 -11.99 2.85 0.28
N LEU A 373 -12.35 1.73 0.91
CA LEU A 373 -11.95 1.50 2.29
C LEU A 373 -10.42 1.35 2.33
N SER A 374 -9.79 2.10 3.22
CA SER A 374 -8.38 1.91 3.56
C SER A 374 -8.18 0.52 4.19
N PRO A 375 -6.93 0.05 4.38
CA PRO A 375 -6.68 -1.17 5.15
C PRO A 375 -7.36 -1.13 6.52
N LEU A 376 -7.32 0.02 7.21
CA LEU A 376 -8.01 0.19 8.48
C LEU A 376 -9.54 0.18 8.33
N GLY A 377 -10.07 0.78 7.26
CA GLY A 377 -11.50 0.74 6.95
C GLY A 377 -12.02 -0.69 6.68
N LEU A 378 -11.21 -1.53 6.02
CA LEU A 378 -11.54 -2.95 5.81
C LEU A 378 -11.57 -3.72 7.13
N GLU A 379 -10.64 -3.48 8.04
CA GLU A 379 -10.68 -4.06 9.40
C GLU A 379 -11.90 -3.59 10.19
N LYS A 380 -12.31 -2.33 10.02
CA LYS A 380 -13.49 -1.78 10.70
C LYS A 380 -14.78 -2.53 10.31
N VAL A 381 -14.91 -2.98 9.06
CA VAL A 381 -16.09 -3.72 8.56
C VAL A 381 -15.95 -5.24 8.65
N ARG A 382 -14.75 -5.78 8.94
CA ARG A 382 -14.49 -7.23 9.07
C ARG A 382 -15.47 -7.98 9.98
N PRO A 383 -15.91 -7.46 11.15
CA PRO A 383 -16.88 -8.17 12.00
C PRO A 383 -18.21 -8.48 11.30
N ILE A 384 -18.66 -7.62 10.39
CA ILE A 384 -19.88 -7.86 9.60
C ILE A 384 -19.65 -9.01 8.63
N TRP A 385 -18.50 -9.03 7.96
CA TRP A 385 -18.14 -10.11 7.04
C TRP A 385 -18.01 -11.46 7.73
N LYS A 386 -17.34 -11.48 8.89
CA LYS A 386 -17.25 -12.69 9.72
C LYS A 386 -18.65 -13.24 10.03
N LYS A 387 -19.55 -12.38 10.52
CA LYS A 387 -20.93 -12.77 10.79
C LYS A 387 -21.63 -13.32 9.54
N ILE A 388 -21.53 -12.66 8.39
CA ILE A 388 -22.15 -13.13 7.15
C ILE A 388 -21.58 -14.50 6.76
N CYS A 389 -20.25 -14.65 6.73
CA CYS A 389 -19.56 -15.89 6.37
C CYS A 389 -19.92 -17.06 7.31
N ASP A 390 -20.09 -16.80 8.61
CA ASP A 390 -20.49 -17.82 9.58
C ASP A 390 -21.88 -18.41 9.27
N HIS A 391 -22.80 -17.59 8.72
CA HIS A 391 -24.18 -17.95 8.38
C HIS A 391 -24.40 -18.39 6.92
N LEU A 392 -23.34 -18.45 6.10
CA LEU A 392 -23.39 -19.08 4.77
C LEU A 392 -23.53 -20.60 4.90
#